data_AF-A0A945VGY5-F1
#
_entry.id   AF-A0A945VGY5-F1
#
_cell.length_a   1.000
_cell.length_b   1.000
_cell.length_c   1.000
_cell.angle_alpha   90.00
_cell.angle_beta   90.00
_cell.angle_gamma   90.00
#
_symmetry.space_group_name_H-M   'P 1'
#
loop_
_entity.id
_entity.type
_entity.pdbx_description
1 polymer ?
#
loop_
_entity_poly.entity_id
_entity_poly.type
_entity_poly.pdbx_seq_one_letter_code
_entity_poly.pdbx_strand_id
1 'polypeptide(L)'
;QKFIESVEKITDRDLAWFFDPWLHDTRVLDYGINRWENKENKYGSYDVDVEIKNLGNRHMPLLVETELYDGSFDRIWWNNYDWNTNDTFSYSVPSKPKKVTLDPDVQTLDVDYRNNSTNSDYEIVFDWPGMNYKPRNKILYSWLPSLYYNELDGYSPGLHFQRSYGNWEKQSFRFNHATKKYFDDNKKNFYWYYSGSFKSVHRFKDLKLNLKAFNLPGLSEMNVEIERIKYNSGYNKKPKRTYKIGAYHQFDIDTFRTNLYELGDISAFYLKNIVDYNNISHSIDFISSISPSSNWNFSKLSFLSSMEKSKTIKSENILRSILGFTHSGFRGRFFLGKVWTTSNGAPKQISFNPAGNSSPDMYEKSYLRGIDSFFEWNEYEVGYHLPSDGNIRSLSSQDAIETNAMSSISTEIYFLNKKVDLNGFFEDRIINSEIALFSDAGLFQQMEDMKGIASFGIGFRFSGIVYNKPLYLRIDLPFIIIDGKETSYEKSLILSFHRSI
;
A
#
# COMPACT_ATOMS: atom_id res chain seq x y z
N GLN A 1 -40.72 -9.12 -4.73
CA GLN A 1 -41.73 -9.86 -5.50
C GLN A 1 -43.04 -9.09 -5.65
N LYS A 2 -43.90 -8.93 -4.63
CA LYS A 2 -45.17 -8.16 -4.75
C LYS A 2 -45.04 -6.75 -5.34
N PHE A 3 -43.94 -6.04 -5.05
CA PHE A 3 -43.64 -4.74 -5.65
C PHE A 3 -43.42 -4.85 -7.16
N ILE A 4 -42.58 -5.79 -7.60
CA ILE A 4 -42.25 -6.02 -9.02
C ILE A 4 -43.53 -6.39 -9.78
N GLU A 5 -44.30 -7.37 -9.28
CA GLU A 5 -45.59 -7.78 -9.85
C GLU A 5 -46.57 -6.60 -9.99
N SER A 6 -46.59 -5.69 -9.02
CA SER A 6 -47.46 -4.51 -9.07
C SER A 6 -47.02 -3.51 -10.14
N VAL A 7 -45.72 -3.28 -10.30
CA VAL A 7 -45.17 -2.39 -11.32
C VAL A 7 -45.37 -2.98 -12.72
N GLU A 8 -45.05 -4.24 -12.92
CA GLU A 8 -45.23 -4.95 -14.20
C GLU A 8 -46.69 -4.91 -14.64
N LYS A 9 -47.64 -5.16 -13.72
CA LYS A 9 -49.08 -5.07 -14.01
C LYS A 9 -49.56 -3.67 -14.42
N ILE A 10 -48.98 -2.60 -13.85
CA ILE A 10 -49.34 -1.22 -14.19
C ILE A 10 -48.71 -0.80 -15.53
N THR A 11 -47.48 -1.23 -15.79
CA THR A 11 -46.72 -0.84 -16.98
C THR A 11 -46.98 -1.73 -18.20
N ASP A 12 -47.59 -2.90 -18.00
CA ASP A 12 -47.76 -3.96 -19.00
C ASP A 12 -46.43 -4.38 -19.66
N ARG A 13 -45.36 -4.39 -18.85
CA ARG A 13 -43.99 -4.76 -19.27
C ARG A 13 -43.38 -5.76 -18.30
N ASP A 14 -42.61 -6.69 -18.84
CA ASP A 14 -41.72 -7.57 -18.06
C ASP A 14 -40.46 -6.79 -17.65
N LEU A 15 -40.20 -6.73 -16.35
CA LEU A 15 -39.07 -6.00 -15.74
C LEU A 15 -38.12 -6.96 -15.00
N ALA A 16 -38.29 -8.28 -15.15
CA ALA A 16 -37.40 -9.28 -14.55
C ALA A 16 -35.95 -9.07 -14.99
N TRP A 17 -35.72 -8.72 -16.26
CA TRP A 17 -34.40 -8.42 -16.81
C TRP A 17 -33.65 -7.31 -16.04
N PHE A 18 -34.39 -6.36 -15.44
CA PHE A 18 -33.84 -5.30 -14.61
C PHE A 18 -33.73 -5.75 -13.16
N PHE A 19 -34.82 -6.18 -12.52
CA PHE A 19 -34.85 -6.45 -11.09
C PHE A 19 -34.06 -7.69 -10.66
N ASP A 20 -34.07 -8.78 -11.44
CA ASP A 20 -33.42 -10.03 -11.04
C ASP A 20 -31.91 -9.86 -10.89
N PRO A 21 -31.18 -9.23 -11.84
CA PRO A 21 -29.76 -8.96 -11.65
C PRO A 21 -29.45 -8.14 -10.41
N TRP A 22 -30.33 -7.22 -9.99
CA TRP A 22 -30.11 -6.34 -8.83
C TRP A 22 -30.41 -7.03 -7.49
N LEU A 23 -31.42 -7.90 -7.45
CA LEU A 23 -31.90 -8.49 -6.20
C LEU A 23 -31.37 -9.91 -5.95
N HIS A 24 -30.97 -10.63 -7.00
CA HIS A 24 -30.71 -12.07 -6.93
C HIS A 24 -29.35 -12.50 -7.52
N ASP A 25 -28.57 -11.58 -8.10
CA ASP A 25 -27.31 -11.89 -8.78
C ASP A 25 -26.16 -10.94 -8.37
N THR A 26 -24.94 -11.34 -8.71
CA THR A 26 -23.67 -10.61 -8.55
C THR A 26 -23.14 -10.04 -9.88
N ARG A 27 -24.02 -9.86 -10.87
CA ARG A 27 -23.70 -9.24 -12.17
C ARG A 27 -23.07 -7.86 -11.99
N VAL A 28 -22.25 -7.47 -12.96
CA VAL A 28 -21.52 -6.19 -12.98
C VAL A 28 -22.16 -5.30 -14.04
N LEU A 29 -22.42 -4.04 -13.67
CA LEU A 29 -22.85 -2.99 -14.57
C LEU A 29 -21.60 -2.26 -15.09
N ASP A 30 -21.39 -2.27 -16.40
CA ASP A 30 -20.35 -1.48 -17.05
C ASP A 30 -20.72 -1.24 -18.51
N TYR A 31 -20.81 0.03 -18.90
CA TYR A 31 -21.14 0.45 -20.25
C TYR A 31 -20.11 1.42 -20.80
N GLY A 32 -19.49 1.04 -21.92
CA GLY A 32 -18.50 1.86 -22.60
C GLY A 32 -18.95 2.32 -23.98
N ILE A 33 -18.38 3.44 -24.43
CA ILE A 33 -18.43 3.88 -25.82
C ILE A 33 -17.23 3.22 -26.53
N ASN A 34 -17.51 2.30 -27.45
CA ASN A 34 -16.47 1.62 -28.23
C ASN A 34 -15.99 2.49 -29.40
N ARG A 35 -16.91 3.20 -30.03
CA ARG A 35 -16.66 4.06 -31.18
C ARG A 35 -17.74 5.14 -31.25
N TRP A 36 -17.39 6.29 -31.81
CA TRP A 36 -18.39 7.27 -32.20
C TRP A 36 -17.97 7.98 -33.49
N GLU A 37 -18.94 8.37 -34.30
CA GLU A 37 -18.75 9.12 -35.52
C GLU A 37 -19.80 10.22 -35.59
N ASN A 38 -19.47 11.32 -36.28
CA ASN A 38 -20.44 12.35 -36.55
C ASN A 38 -20.25 12.92 -37.96
N LYS A 39 -21.35 13.37 -38.56
CA LYS A 39 -21.37 13.95 -39.90
C LYS A 39 -22.37 15.09 -39.97
N GLU A 40 -21.95 16.20 -40.56
CA GLU A 40 -22.86 17.32 -40.83
C GLU A 40 -23.89 16.88 -41.88
N ASN A 41 -25.17 17.13 -41.57
CA ASN A 41 -26.28 16.81 -42.43
C ASN A 41 -26.68 18.00 -43.31
N LYS A 42 -27.62 17.78 -44.23
CA LYS A 42 -28.03 18.80 -45.22
C LYS A 42 -28.68 20.05 -44.60
N TYR A 43 -29.05 20.00 -43.32
CA TYR A 43 -29.77 21.05 -42.60
C TYR A 43 -28.86 21.84 -41.64
N GLY A 44 -27.55 21.57 -41.64
CA GLY A 44 -26.57 22.22 -40.76
C GLY A 44 -26.52 21.67 -39.33
N SER A 45 -27.32 20.64 -39.02
CA SER A 45 -27.19 19.82 -37.81
C SER A 45 -26.21 18.67 -38.04
N TYR A 46 -25.85 17.95 -36.99
CA TYR A 46 -24.89 16.85 -37.03
C TYR A 46 -25.57 15.54 -36.64
N ASP A 47 -25.47 14.54 -37.50
CA ASP A 47 -25.88 13.17 -37.17
C ASP A 47 -24.72 12.51 -36.42
N VAL A 48 -25.04 11.81 -35.33
CA VAL A 48 -24.09 11.20 -34.40
C VAL A 48 -24.44 9.73 -34.24
N ASP A 49 -23.45 8.88 -34.48
CA ASP A 49 -23.53 7.43 -34.26
C ASP A 49 -22.61 7.05 -33.11
N VAL A 50 -23.16 6.47 -32.05
CA VAL A 50 -22.40 6.05 -30.86
C VAL A 50 -22.54 4.54 -30.68
N GLU A 51 -21.44 3.80 -30.77
CA GLU A 51 -21.41 2.37 -30.47
C GLU A 51 -21.30 2.18 -28.94
N ILE A 52 -22.42 1.82 -28.32
CA ILE A 52 -22.54 1.56 -26.88
C ILE A 52 -22.41 0.06 -26.64
N LYS A 53 -21.50 -0.31 -25.75
CA LYS A 53 -21.23 -1.71 -25.42
C LYS A 53 -21.37 -1.97 -23.92
N ASN A 54 -22.14 -3.00 -23.57
CA ASN A 54 -22.16 -3.56 -22.22
C ASN A 54 -20.93 -4.46 -22.05
N LEU A 55 -19.95 -3.98 -21.29
CA LEU A 55 -18.71 -4.69 -20.97
C LEU A 55 -18.85 -5.57 -19.71
N GLY A 56 -19.95 -5.37 -18.96
CA GLY A 56 -20.37 -6.21 -17.86
C GLY A 56 -21.34 -7.30 -18.30
N ASN A 57 -22.38 -7.50 -17.49
CA ASN A 57 -23.47 -8.44 -17.76
C ASN A 57 -24.79 -8.05 -17.08
N ARG A 58 -24.88 -6.81 -16.56
CA ARG A 58 -26.10 -6.21 -16.02
C ARG A 58 -26.58 -5.12 -16.98
N HIS A 59 -27.87 -5.11 -17.28
CA HIS A 59 -28.47 -4.13 -18.18
C HIS A 59 -29.08 -2.97 -17.40
N MET A 60 -28.95 -1.75 -17.92
CA MET A 60 -29.54 -0.54 -17.33
C MET A 60 -29.80 0.50 -18.44
N PRO A 61 -30.95 1.19 -18.43
CA PRO A 61 -31.15 2.35 -19.29
C PRO A 61 -30.13 3.44 -18.95
N LEU A 62 -29.54 4.06 -19.96
CA LEU A 62 -28.52 5.10 -19.79
C LEU A 62 -28.97 6.41 -20.43
N LEU A 63 -28.73 7.49 -19.71
CA LEU A 63 -28.78 8.83 -20.28
C LEU A 63 -27.49 9.08 -21.05
N VAL A 64 -27.62 9.54 -22.30
CA VAL A 64 -26.52 9.96 -23.16
C VAL A 64 -26.53 11.48 -23.21
N GLU A 65 -25.40 12.11 -22.92
CA GLU A 65 -25.20 13.54 -23.07
C GLU A 65 -24.15 13.83 -24.13
N THR A 66 -24.48 14.76 -25.03
CA THR A 66 -23.56 15.29 -26.03
C THR A 66 -23.27 16.75 -25.71
N GLU A 67 -22.02 17.05 -25.36
CA GLU A 67 -21.50 18.40 -25.24
C GLU A 67 -21.20 18.94 -26.65
N LEU A 68 -21.69 20.14 -26.96
CA LEU A 68 -21.47 20.80 -28.26
C LEU A 68 -20.36 21.85 -28.16
N TYR A 69 -19.73 22.20 -29.29
CA TYR A 69 -18.66 23.21 -29.31
C TYR A 69 -19.11 24.62 -28.90
N ASP A 70 -20.41 24.91 -29.00
CA ASP A 70 -21.00 26.17 -28.51
C ASP A 70 -21.23 26.21 -26.99
N GLY A 71 -20.93 25.11 -26.28
CA GLY A 71 -21.07 24.98 -24.84
C GLY A 71 -22.45 24.52 -24.37
N SER A 72 -23.40 24.27 -25.28
CA SER A 72 -24.69 23.66 -24.96
C SER A 72 -24.59 22.13 -24.86
N PHE A 73 -25.62 21.52 -24.27
CA PHE A 73 -25.72 20.08 -24.06
C PHE A 73 -27.03 19.55 -24.65
N ASP A 74 -26.95 18.40 -25.29
CA ASP A 74 -28.10 17.60 -25.71
C ASP A 74 -28.15 16.31 -24.90
N ARG A 75 -29.31 15.97 -24.33
CA ARG A 75 -29.50 14.82 -23.41
C ARG A 75 -30.61 13.93 -23.91
N ILE A 76 -30.28 12.68 -24.25
CA ILE A 76 -31.23 11.70 -24.80
C ILE A 76 -31.08 10.37 -24.06
N TRP A 77 -32.19 9.74 -23.72
CA TRP A 77 -32.18 8.38 -23.20
C TRP A 77 -31.91 7.39 -24.33
N TRP A 78 -30.88 6.56 -24.17
CA TRP A 78 -30.71 5.39 -25.01
C TRP A 78 -31.90 4.47 -24.82
N ASN A 79 -32.56 4.06 -25.91
CA ASN A 79 -33.84 3.37 -25.90
C ASN A 79 -33.73 1.88 -26.25
N ASN A 80 -32.60 1.43 -26.81
CA ASN A 80 -32.39 0.06 -27.26
C ASN A 80 -31.56 -0.77 -26.27
N TYR A 81 -31.85 -0.61 -24.97
CA TYR A 81 -31.07 -1.20 -23.87
C TYR A 81 -31.46 -2.65 -23.52
N ASP A 82 -32.64 -3.11 -23.97
CA ASP A 82 -33.19 -4.42 -23.63
C ASP A 82 -32.32 -5.54 -24.22
N TRP A 83 -31.63 -6.29 -23.36
CA TRP A 83 -30.80 -7.46 -23.71
C TRP A 83 -29.67 -7.21 -24.74
N ASN A 84 -29.48 -5.98 -25.20
CA ASN A 84 -28.40 -5.63 -26.11
C ASN A 84 -27.09 -5.45 -25.35
N THR A 85 -26.06 -6.11 -25.87
CA THR A 85 -24.68 -6.00 -25.37
C THR A 85 -23.83 -5.12 -26.25
N ASN A 86 -24.26 -4.86 -27.49
CA ASN A 86 -23.68 -3.89 -28.40
C ASN A 86 -24.80 -3.25 -29.21
N ASP A 87 -24.81 -1.93 -29.32
CA ASP A 87 -25.78 -1.18 -30.11
C ASP A 87 -25.12 0.05 -30.73
N THR A 88 -25.58 0.44 -31.92
CA THR A 88 -25.18 1.73 -32.52
C THR A 88 -26.36 2.68 -32.37
N PHE A 89 -26.25 3.59 -31.41
CA PHE A 89 -27.27 4.59 -31.13
C PHE A 89 -27.07 5.82 -32.00
N SER A 90 -28.01 6.03 -32.92
CA SER A 90 -27.99 7.13 -33.90
C SER A 90 -28.99 8.22 -33.53
N TYR A 91 -28.54 9.48 -33.51
CA TYR A 91 -29.38 10.66 -33.23
C TYR A 91 -28.78 11.91 -33.90
N SER A 92 -29.52 13.03 -33.92
CA SER A 92 -29.06 14.29 -34.52
C SER A 92 -29.01 15.40 -33.47
N VAL A 93 -27.94 16.20 -33.50
CA VAL A 93 -27.71 17.35 -32.61
C VAL A 93 -27.62 18.66 -33.40
N PRO A 94 -27.99 19.81 -32.83
CA PRO A 94 -28.12 21.06 -33.58
C PRO A 94 -26.79 21.70 -34.01
N SER A 95 -25.66 21.29 -33.41
CA SER A 95 -24.35 21.88 -33.58
C SER A 95 -23.27 20.81 -33.52
N LYS A 96 -22.03 21.14 -33.89
CA LYS A 96 -20.94 20.16 -33.96
C LYS A 96 -20.70 19.54 -32.57
N PRO A 97 -20.75 18.20 -32.43
CA PRO A 97 -20.53 17.56 -31.15
C PRO A 97 -19.04 17.56 -30.78
N LYS A 98 -18.77 17.81 -29.51
CA LYS A 98 -17.42 17.86 -28.92
C LYS A 98 -17.10 16.58 -28.14
N LYS A 99 -18.06 16.08 -27.36
CA LYS A 99 -17.90 14.92 -26.47
C LYS A 99 -19.24 14.26 -26.23
N VAL A 100 -19.28 12.93 -26.28
CA VAL A 100 -20.41 12.12 -25.82
C VAL A 100 -20.05 11.44 -24.50
N THR A 101 -21.00 11.41 -23.56
CA THR A 101 -20.88 10.79 -22.23
C THR A 101 -22.12 9.97 -21.89
N LEU A 102 -21.92 8.74 -21.43
CA LEU A 102 -22.94 7.87 -20.84
C LEU A 102 -23.01 8.12 -19.33
N ASP A 103 -24.22 8.20 -18.78
CA ASP A 103 -24.46 8.51 -17.37
C ASP A 103 -23.72 9.78 -16.91
N PRO A 104 -23.99 10.95 -17.52
CA PRO A 104 -23.27 12.20 -17.26
C PRO A 104 -23.35 12.65 -15.78
N ASP A 105 -24.44 12.28 -15.11
CA ASP A 105 -24.71 12.65 -13.73
C ASP A 105 -24.14 11.63 -12.72
N VAL A 106 -23.44 10.58 -13.20
CA VAL A 106 -22.76 9.55 -12.38
C VAL A 106 -23.72 8.85 -11.40
N GLN A 107 -24.97 8.66 -11.82
CA GLN A 107 -26.04 8.12 -10.98
C GLN A 107 -26.03 6.59 -10.93
N THR A 108 -25.50 5.95 -11.97
CA THR A 108 -25.46 4.50 -12.04
C THR A 108 -24.33 3.92 -11.18
N LEU A 109 -24.42 2.61 -10.91
CA LEU A 109 -23.35 1.86 -10.25
C LEU A 109 -22.39 1.24 -11.27
N ASP A 110 -22.17 1.95 -12.38
CA ASP A 110 -21.15 1.60 -13.36
C ASP A 110 -19.79 1.53 -12.66
N VAL A 111 -19.07 0.44 -12.92
CA VAL A 111 -17.78 0.16 -12.28
C VAL A 111 -16.61 0.87 -12.94
N ASP A 112 -16.72 1.34 -14.19
CA ASP A 112 -15.62 1.98 -14.91
C ASP A 112 -16.00 3.11 -15.88
N TYR A 113 -16.31 4.28 -15.33
CA TYR A 113 -16.51 5.56 -16.04
C TYR A 113 -15.40 6.02 -17.02
N ARG A 114 -14.21 5.39 -17.06
CA ARG A 114 -13.19 5.76 -18.05
C ARG A 114 -13.67 5.48 -19.47
N ASN A 115 -14.49 4.45 -19.64
CA ASN A 115 -15.01 4.03 -20.94
C ASN A 115 -16.37 4.69 -21.26
N ASN A 116 -17.03 5.34 -20.30
CA ASN A 116 -18.33 5.99 -20.48
C ASN A 116 -18.27 7.29 -21.29
N SER A 117 -17.07 7.81 -21.59
CA SER A 117 -16.94 9.03 -22.39
C SER A 117 -15.91 8.90 -23.49
N THR A 118 -16.21 9.54 -24.62
CA THR A 118 -15.30 9.70 -25.77
C THR A 118 -14.03 10.48 -25.45
N ASN A 119 -14.05 11.29 -24.38
CA ASN A 119 -12.89 11.99 -23.84
C ASN A 119 -12.95 12.00 -22.31
N SER A 120 -12.12 11.20 -21.64
CA SER A 120 -12.14 11.09 -20.19
C SER A 120 -11.67 12.39 -19.53
N ASP A 121 -12.44 12.86 -18.56
CA ASP A 121 -12.04 14.02 -17.77
C ASP A 121 -10.88 13.66 -16.82
N TYR A 122 -10.05 14.65 -16.54
CA TYR A 122 -8.99 14.54 -15.55
C TYR A 122 -8.94 15.79 -14.67
N GLU A 123 -8.32 15.63 -13.51
CA GLU A 123 -8.12 16.71 -12.56
C GLU A 123 -6.69 16.69 -12.04
N ILE A 124 -6.06 17.87 -11.96
CA ILE A 124 -4.71 18.03 -11.40
C ILE A 124 -4.84 18.69 -10.04
N VAL A 125 -4.36 18.03 -9.00
CA VAL A 125 -4.44 18.52 -7.62
C VAL A 125 -3.06 18.48 -6.96
N PHE A 126 -2.87 19.34 -5.97
CA PHE A 126 -1.76 19.17 -5.04
C PHE A 126 -2.06 17.97 -4.12
N ASP A 127 -1.11 17.05 -3.96
CA ASP A 127 -1.25 15.87 -3.09
C ASP A 127 -1.12 16.30 -1.62
N TRP A 128 -2.14 17.00 -1.12
CA TRP A 128 -2.22 17.37 0.28
C TRP A 128 -2.08 16.10 1.12
N PRO A 129 -1.16 16.08 2.11
CA PRO A 129 -1.08 14.97 3.03
C PRO A 129 -2.49 14.64 3.57
N GLY A 130 -2.85 13.36 3.48
CA GLY A 130 -4.09 12.81 4.03
C GLY A 130 -5.36 13.09 3.22
N MET A 131 -5.22 13.63 2.00
CA MET A 131 -6.29 13.74 1.04
C MET A 131 -6.88 12.36 0.70
N ASN A 132 -8.21 12.23 0.79
CA ASN A 132 -8.96 11.05 0.32
C ASN A 132 -9.95 11.44 -0.77
N TYR A 133 -9.46 12.18 -1.76
CA TYR A 133 -10.23 12.58 -2.92
C TYR A 133 -10.07 11.52 -4.03
N LYS A 134 -11.16 10.85 -4.39
CA LYS A 134 -11.19 9.76 -5.37
C LYS A 134 -12.46 9.86 -6.22
N PRO A 135 -12.55 10.83 -7.14
CA PRO A 135 -13.71 10.95 -8.03
C PRO A 135 -13.88 9.67 -8.85
N ARG A 136 -15.14 9.24 -9.06
CA ARG A 136 -15.46 8.04 -9.85
C ARG A 136 -15.36 8.29 -11.35
N ASN A 137 -15.64 9.51 -11.79
CA ASN A 137 -15.79 9.89 -13.21
C ASN A 137 -14.57 10.61 -13.79
N LYS A 138 -13.46 10.72 -13.06
CA LYS A 138 -12.25 11.45 -13.51
C LYS A 138 -10.98 10.72 -13.15
N ILE A 139 -9.96 10.90 -14.00
CA ILE A 139 -8.59 10.50 -13.67
C ILE A 139 -7.95 11.59 -12.80
N LEU A 140 -7.44 11.23 -11.64
CA LEU A 140 -6.77 12.16 -10.75
C LEU A 140 -5.26 12.13 -10.98
N TYR A 141 -4.68 13.28 -11.29
CA TYR A 141 -3.24 13.54 -11.26
C TYR A 141 -2.94 14.38 -10.02
N SER A 142 -2.06 13.88 -9.17
CA SER A 142 -1.68 14.55 -7.94
C SER A 142 -0.17 14.75 -7.88
N TRP A 143 0.30 15.83 -7.27
CA TRP A 143 1.73 16.12 -7.20
C TRP A 143 2.17 16.66 -5.84
N LEU A 144 3.41 16.35 -5.45
CA LEU A 144 4.04 16.83 -4.21
C LEU A 144 5.55 17.03 -4.44
N PRO A 145 6.19 18.04 -3.82
CA PRO A 145 7.64 18.10 -3.74
C PRO A 145 8.24 16.84 -3.08
N SER A 146 9.40 16.40 -3.55
CA SER A 146 10.19 15.35 -2.90
C SER A 146 11.58 15.89 -2.58
N LEU A 147 12.19 15.39 -1.52
CA LEU A 147 13.55 15.76 -1.13
C LEU A 147 14.27 14.53 -0.57
N TYR A 148 15.42 14.22 -1.15
CA TYR A 148 16.37 13.26 -0.60
C TYR A 148 17.65 13.98 -0.16
N TYR A 149 18.40 13.34 0.73
CA TYR A 149 19.69 13.82 1.19
C TYR A 149 20.64 12.64 1.35
N ASN A 150 21.90 12.84 0.94
CA ASN A 150 23.06 12.07 1.37
C ASN A 150 24.29 12.98 1.22
N GLU A 151 25.39 12.66 1.89
CA GLU A 151 26.60 13.47 1.97
C GLU A 151 27.26 13.64 0.60
N LEU A 152 27.30 12.57 -0.20
CA LEU A 152 27.95 12.51 -1.52
C LEU A 152 27.24 13.38 -2.56
N ASP A 153 25.91 13.32 -2.60
CA ASP A 153 25.07 14.01 -3.59
C ASP A 153 24.45 15.32 -3.07
N GLY A 154 24.56 15.57 -1.76
CA GLY A 154 23.90 16.66 -1.05
C GLY A 154 22.38 16.53 -1.10
N TYR A 155 21.70 17.68 -1.09
CA TYR A 155 20.26 17.73 -1.29
C TYR A 155 19.90 17.30 -2.70
N SER A 156 18.84 16.52 -2.83
CA SER A 156 18.29 16.08 -4.12
C SER A 156 16.80 16.47 -4.18
N PRO A 157 16.47 17.74 -4.45
CA PRO A 157 15.08 18.17 -4.61
C PRO A 157 14.45 17.52 -5.85
N GLY A 158 13.13 17.39 -5.83
CA GLY A 158 12.39 16.69 -6.86
C GLY A 158 10.89 16.84 -6.79
N LEU A 159 10.20 16.09 -7.64
CA LEU A 159 8.75 16.04 -7.71
C LEU A 159 8.28 14.60 -7.67
N HIS A 160 7.20 14.37 -6.95
CA HIS A 160 6.42 13.16 -6.93
C HIS A 160 5.09 13.43 -7.64
N PHE A 161 4.79 12.65 -8.67
CA PHE A 161 3.53 12.67 -9.39
C PHE A 161 2.81 11.34 -9.19
N GLN A 162 1.50 11.39 -8.99
CA GLN A 162 0.69 10.19 -8.85
C GLN A 162 -0.55 10.31 -9.73
N ARG A 163 -0.72 9.33 -10.62
CA ARG A 163 -1.94 9.14 -11.41
C ARG A 163 -2.78 8.07 -10.74
N SER A 164 -4.05 8.34 -10.48
CA SER A 164 -4.97 7.35 -9.89
C SER A 164 -6.35 7.41 -10.49
N TYR A 165 -6.99 6.25 -10.55
CA TYR A 165 -8.40 6.12 -10.92
C TYR A 165 -9.08 5.11 -10.01
N GLY A 166 -9.94 5.63 -9.13
CA GLY A 166 -10.66 4.84 -8.13
C GLY A 166 -9.77 3.85 -7.38
N ASN A 167 -10.20 2.59 -7.36
CA ASN A 167 -9.44 1.47 -6.78
C ASN A 167 -8.77 0.60 -7.86
N TRP A 168 -8.92 0.96 -9.14
CA TRP A 168 -8.50 0.16 -10.28
C TRP A 168 -7.04 0.40 -10.63
N GLU A 169 -6.62 1.66 -10.57
CA GLU A 169 -5.31 2.04 -11.05
C GLU A 169 -4.66 3.09 -10.15
N LYS A 170 -3.38 2.86 -9.85
CA LYS A 170 -2.54 3.82 -9.15
C LYS A 170 -1.11 3.72 -9.67
N GLN A 171 -0.58 4.82 -10.18
CA GLN A 171 0.78 4.94 -10.65
C GLN A 171 1.46 6.10 -9.92
N SER A 172 2.73 5.94 -9.57
CA SER A 172 3.55 6.89 -8.82
C SER A 172 4.87 7.06 -9.56
N PHE A 173 5.24 8.29 -9.85
CA PHE A 173 6.50 8.68 -10.49
C PHE A 173 7.22 9.67 -9.59
N ARG A 174 8.51 9.50 -9.37
CA ARG A 174 9.34 10.49 -8.68
C ARG A 174 10.59 10.77 -9.49
N PHE A 175 11.02 12.01 -9.47
CA PHE A 175 12.24 12.47 -10.10
C PHE A 175 12.96 13.41 -9.15
N ASN A 176 14.24 13.17 -8.91
CA ASN A 176 15.08 13.96 -8.01
C ASN A 176 16.43 14.24 -8.67
N HIS A 177 16.93 15.46 -8.54
CA HIS A 177 18.22 15.85 -9.12
C HIS A 177 19.19 16.29 -8.02
N ALA A 178 20.35 15.64 -7.95
CA ALA A 178 21.38 15.92 -6.95
C ALA A 178 21.94 17.34 -7.09
N THR A 179 22.31 17.95 -5.96
CA THR A 179 22.91 19.30 -5.95
C THR A 179 24.43 19.26 -6.03
N LYS A 180 25.08 18.26 -5.43
CA LYS A 180 26.52 18.02 -5.54
C LYS A 180 26.85 17.14 -6.74
N LYS A 181 28.07 17.31 -7.24
CA LYS A 181 28.63 16.49 -8.31
C LYS A 181 29.32 15.27 -7.70
N TYR A 182 29.20 14.13 -8.37
CA TYR A 182 29.96 12.95 -7.98
C TYR A 182 31.44 13.10 -8.37
N PHE A 183 32.32 12.66 -7.47
CA PHE A 183 33.77 12.89 -7.54
C PHE A 183 34.41 12.40 -8.86
N ASP A 184 33.90 11.32 -9.47
CA ASP A 184 34.53 10.72 -10.65
C ASP A 184 34.00 11.20 -12.01
N ASP A 185 32.73 11.61 -12.14
CA ASP A 185 32.13 11.91 -13.46
C ASP A 185 31.80 13.40 -13.65
N ASN A 186 32.04 14.25 -12.64
CA ASN A 186 31.77 15.70 -12.66
C ASN A 186 30.30 16.06 -13.01
N LYS A 187 29.41 15.05 -13.02
CA LYS A 187 27.97 15.12 -13.29
C LYS A 187 27.18 15.00 -11.98
N LYS A 188 25.97 15.54 -12.02
CA LYS A 188 24.99 15.44 -10.93
C LYS A 188 24.09 14.24 -11.21
N ASN A 189 23.85 13.43 -10.18
CA ASN A 189 22.98 12.28 -10.30
C ASN A 189 21.52 12.67 -10.51
N PHE A 190 20.83 11.83 -11.28
CA PHE A 190 19.39 11.91 -11.50
C PHE A 190 18.76 10.62 -11.01
N TYR A 191 17.86 10.76 -10.05
CA TYR A 191 17.14 9.65 -9.45
C TYR A 191 15.71 9.61 -9.95
N TRP A 192 15.22 8.41 -10.19
CA TRP A 192 13.84 8.21 -10.61
C TRP A 192 13.23 6.98 -9.95
N TYR A 193 11.92 7.03 -9.75
CA TYR A 193 11.15 5.94 -9.17
C TYR A 193 9.81 5.84 -9.87
N TYR A 194 9.46 4.63 -10.28
CA TYR A 194 8.16 4.27 -10.80
C TYR A 194 7.54 3.15 -9.98
N SER A 195 6.26 3.29 -9.64
CA SER A 195 5.46 2.19 -9.11
C SER A 195 4.04 2.26 -9.65
N GLY A 196 3.59 1.19 -10.29
CA GLY A 196 2.26 1.04 -10.86
C GLY A 196 1.51 -0.12 -10.22
N SER A 197 0.20 0.05 -10.04
CA SER A 197 -0.72 -0.94 -9.48
C SER A 197 -1.97 -0.94 -10.35
N PHE A 198 -2.26 -2.08 -10.97
CA PHE A 198 -3.32 -2.25 -11.95
C PHE A 198 -4.22 -3.41 -11.53
N LYS A 199 -5.52 -3.14 -11.39
CA LYS A 199 -6.56 -4.14 -11.21
C LYS A 199 -7.44 -4.17 -12.43
N SER A 200 -7.68 -5.37 -12.95
CA SER A 200 -8.62 -5.54 -14.04
C SER A 200 -10.07 -5.44 -13.52
N VAL A 201 -10.91 -4.73 -14.27
CA VAL A 201 -12.31 -4.48 -13.91
C VAL A 201 -13.18 -5.71 -14.16
N HIS A 202 -13.04 -6.34 -15.33
CA HIS A 202 -13.91 -7.45 -15.76
C HIS A 202 -13.25 -8.82 -15.64
N ARG A 203 -12.02 -8.94 -16.15
CA ARG A 203 -11.28 -10.22 -16.20
C ARG A 203 -10.42 -10.37 -14.96
N PHE A 204 -10.16 -11.60 -14.50
CA PHE A 204 -9.28 -11.84 -13.35
C PHE A 204 -9.64 -11.01 -12.10
N LYS A 205 -10.92 -11.04 -11.71
CA LYS A 205 -11.39 -10.39 -10.48
C LYS A 205 -10.49 -10.77 -9.30
N ASP A 206 -10.22 -9.79 -8.45
CA ASP A 206 -9.32 -9.85 -7.29
C ASP A 206 -7.82 -10.03 -7.60
N LEU A 207 -7.42 -9.98 -8.88
CA LEU A 207 -6.01 -9.96 -9.28
C LEU A 207 -5.54 -8.52 -9.47
N LYS A 208 -4.35 -8.23 -8.95
CA LYS A 208 -3.68 -6.95 -9.02
C LYS A 208 -2.25 -7.16 -9.53
N LEU A 209 -1.89 -6.50 -10.62
CA LEU A 209 -0.52 -6.43 -11.11
C LEU A 209 0.17 -5.22 -10.50
N ASN A 210 1.29 -5.41 -9.82
CA ASN A 210 2.16 -4.37 -9.35
C ASN A 210 3.46 -4.38 -10.16
N LEU A 211 3.89 -3.20 -10.59
CA LEU A 211 5.17 -2.97 -11.25
C LEU A 211 5.93 -1.95 -10.42
N LYS A 212 7.23 -2.16 -10.20
CA LYS A 212 8.11 -1.21 -9.52
C LYS A 212 9.43 -1.20 -10.27
N ALA A 213 9.93 -0.02 -10.58
CA ALA A 213 11.24 0.15 -11.19
C ALA A 213 11.84 1.45 -10.69
N PHE A 214 13.11 1.47 -10.32
CA PHE A 214 13.75 2.69 -9.85
C PHE A 214 15.26 2.67 -10.04
N ASN A 215 15.83 3.87 -10.08
CA ASN A 215 17.24 4.14 -9.80
C ASN A 215 17.25 5.20 -8.69
N LEU A 216 17.56 4.76 -7.47
CA LEU A 216 17.61 5.58 -6.26
C LEU A 216 19.06 5.58 -5.73
N PRO A 217 19.41 6.50 -4.81
CA PRO A 217 20.78 6.59 -4.30
C PRO A 217 21.27 5.24 -3.73
N GLY A 218 22.22 4.60 -4.42
CA GLY A 218 22.85 3.35 -3.98
C GLY A 218 22.25 2.06 -4.54
N LEU A 219 21.09 2.08 -5.20
CA LEU A 219 20.45 0.87 -5.72
C LEU A 219 19.50 1.17 -6.88
N SER A 220 19.61 0.35 -7.93
CA SER A 220 18.57 0.19 -8.96
C SER A 220 17.83 -1.14 -8.80
N GLU A 221 16.53 -1.14 -9.05
CA GLU A 221 15.70 -2.34 -8.96
C GLU A 221 14.58 -2.33 -10.01
N MET A 222 14.26 -3.50 -10.53
CA MET A 222 13.05 -3.78 -11.29
C MET A 222 12.28 -4.92 -10.60
N ASN A 223 10.98 -4.78 -10.44
CA ASN A 223 10.12 -5.75 -9.78
C ASN A 223 8.76 -5.84 -10.48
N VAL A 224 8.29 -7.08 -10.63
CA VAL A 224 6.94 -7.41 -11.09
C VAL A 224 6.30 -8.33 -10.07
N GLU A 225 5.10 -7.99 -9.61
CA GLU A 225 4.34 -8.79 -8.65
C GLU A 225 2.89 -8.94 -9.09
N ILE A 226 2.37 -10.15 -9.00
CA ILE A 226 0.93 -10.45 -9.09
C ILE A 226 0.42 -10.74 -7.68
N GLU A 227 -0.54 -9.94 -7.24
CA GLU A 227 -1.26 -10.13 -5.99
C GLU A 227 -2.67 -10.63 -6.28
N ARG A 228 -3.13 -11.62 -5.51
CA ARG A 228 -4.52 -12.08 -5.51
C ARG A 228 -5.07 -12.10 -4.09
N ILE A 229 -6.20 -11.44 -3.90
CA ILE A 229 -6.92 -11.47 -2.62
C ILE A 229 -8.09 -12.45 -2.75
N LYS A 230 -8.23 -13.37 -1.81
CA LYS A 230 -9.36 -14.29 -1.75
C LYS A 230 -10.10 -14.11 -0.44
N TYR A 231 -11.39 -13.84 -0.57
CA TYR A 231 -12.36 -13.96 0.52
C TYR A 231 -13.00 -15.36 0.40
N ASN A 232 -13.02 -16.16 1.47
CA ASN A 232 -13.75 -17.42 1.42
C ASN A 232 -15.27 -17.15 1.42
N SER A 233 -16.02 -17.78 0.53
CA SER A 233 -17.47 -17.60 0.38
C SER A 233 -18.24 -18.20 1.58
N GLY A 234 -19.09 -17.42 2.26
CA GLY A 234 -20.03 -17.86 3.31
C GLY A 234 -20.25 -16.85 4.44
N TYR A 235 -21.31 -17.04 5.25
CA TYR A 235 -21.90 -16.04 6.15
C TYR A 235 -21.15 -15.74 7.47
N ASN A 236 -20.08 -16.47 7.83
CA ASN A 236 -19.30 -16.20 9.05
C ASN A 236 -17.95 -15.54 8.72
N LYS A 237 -17.42 -14.69 9.63
CA LYS A 237 -16.12 -13.99 9.51
C LYS A 237 -14.99 -14.98 9.18
N LYS A 238 -14.65 -15.10 7.90
CA LYS A 238 -13.66 -16.05 7.37
C LYS A 238 -12.31 -15.36 7.16
N PRO A 239 -11.20 -16.12 7.17
CA PRO A 239 -9.88 -15.55 6.98
C PRO A 239 -9.75 -14.93 5.59
N LYS A 240 -9.23 -13.71 5.53
CA LYS A 240 -8.81 -13.07 4.27
C LYS A 240 -7.45 -13.66 3.91
N ARG A 241 -7.32 -14.16 2.68
CA ARG A 241 -6.05 -14.71 2.18
C ARG A 241 -5.51 -13.83 1.06
N THR A 242 -4.24 -13.43 1.18
CA THR A 242 -3.53 -12.69 0.13
C THR A 242 -2.39 -13.56 -0.36
N TYR A 243 -2.34 -13.79 -1.67
CA TYR A 243 -1.26 -14.50 -2.35
C TYR A 243 -0.50 -13.51 -3.20
N LYS A 244 0.82 -13.49 -3.08
CA LYS A 244 1.71 -12.68 -3.92
C LYS A 244 2.73 -13.60 -4.56
N ILE A 245 2.91 -13.45 -5.86
CA ILE A 245 3.99 -14.06 -6.62
C ILE A 245 4.69 -12.96 -7.38
N GLY A 246 6.00 -12.87 -7.27
CA GLY A 246 6.75 -11.84 -7.95
C GLY A 246 8.17 -12.25 -8.25
N ALA A 247 8.83 -11.41 -9.02
CA ALA A 247 10.26 -11.49 -9.25
C ALA A 247 10.84 -10.08 -9.25
N TYR A 248 12.08 -9.96 -8.79
CA TYR A 248 12.83 -8.72 -8.84
C TYR A 248 14.25 -8.95 -9.30
N HIS A 249 14.85 -7.88 -9.80
CA HIS A 249 16.26 -7.79 -10.15
C HIS A 249 16.82 -6.49 -9.58
N GLN A 250 17.82 -6.62 -8.71
CA GLN A 250 18.60 -5.55 -8.12
C GLN A 250 19.96 -5.50 -8.81
N PHE A 251 20.38 -4.30 -9.20
CA PHE A 251 21.61 -4.05 -9.95
C PHE A 251 22.13 -2.63 -9.65
N ASP A 252 23.33 -2.31 -10.16
CA ASP A 252 24.01 -1.02 -9.93
C ASP A 252 24.10 -0.64 -8.45
N ILE A 253 24.48 -1.61 -7.60
CA ILE A 253 24.62 -1.39 -6.15
C ILE A 253 25.86 -0.54 -5.90
N ASP A 254 25.67 0.59 -5.22
CA ASP A 254 26.73 1.50 -4.82
C ASP A 254 26.77 1.63 -3.29
N THR A 255 27.74 0.95 -2.70
CA THR A 255 27.91 0.85 -1.25
C THR A 255 28.39 2.15 -0.59
N PHE A 256 28.87 3.13 -1.37
CA PHE A 256 29.21 4.45 -0.84
C PHE A 256 27.97 5.29 -0.53
N ARG A 257 26.88 5.09 -1.27
CA ARG A 257 25.59 5.78 -1.06
C ARG A 257 24.64 5.03 -0.14
N THR A 258 24.83 3.72 0.03
CA THR A 258 24.06 2.91 0.96
C THR A 258 24.90 1.81 1.60
N ASN A 259 24.90 1.74 2.93
CA ASN A 259 25.55 0.67 3.69
C ASN A 259 24.62 -0.54 3.91
N LEU A 260 23.43 -0.54 3.31
CA LEU A 260 22.41 -1.57 3.50
C LEU A 260 22.57 -2.78 2.55
N TYR A 261 23.30 -2.63 1.46
CA TYR A 261 23.44 -3.63 0.42
C TYR A 261 24.91 -3.99 0.18
N GLU A 262 25.15 -5.26 -0.17
CA GLU A 262 26.44 -5.75 -0.68
C GLU A 262 26.47 -5.78 -2.20
N LEU A 263 27.67 -5.66 -2.76
CA LEU A 263 27.91 -5.69 -4.20
C LEU A 263 27.44 -7.00 -4.85
N GLY A 264 27.04 -6.90 -6.12
CA GLY A 264 26.61 -8.04 -6.94
C GLY A 264 25.11 -8.04 -7.19
N ASP A 265 24.73 -8.39 -8.41
CA ASP A 265 23.35 -8.38 -8.85
C ASP A 265 22.56 -9.51 -8.20
N ILE A 266 21.31 -9.22 -7.83
CA ILE A 266 20.38 -10.21 -7.28
C ILE A 266 19.16 -10.26 -8.18
N SER A 267 18.98 -11.39 -8.85
CA SER A 267 17.69 -11.76 -9.42
C SER A 267 17.04 -12.81 -8.53
N ALA A 268 15.80 -12.59 -8.10
CA ALA A 268 15.08 -13.55 -7.28
C ALA A 268 13.60 -13.59 -7.62
N PHE A 269 13.00 -14.77 -7.48
CA PHE A 269 11.54 -14.90 -7.41
C PHE A 269 11.12 -15.06 -5.96
N TYR A 270 9.89 -14.64 -5.67
CA TYR A 270 9.32 -14.79 -4.34
C TYR A 270 7.84 -15.17 -4.38
N LEU A 271 7.43 -15.86 -3.33
CA LEU A 271 6.08 -16.27 -3.03
C LEU A 271 5.75 -15.82 -1.61
N LYS A 272 4.62 -15.14 -1.45
CA LYS A 272 4.17 -14.67 -0.14
C LYS A 272 2.70 -15.01 0.06
N ASN A 273 2.40 -15.65 1.19
CA ASN A 273 1.04 -15.95 1.60
C ASN A 273 0.74 -15.29 2.93
N ILE A 274 -0.30 -14.45 2.95
CA ILE A 274 -0.78 -13.77 4.15
C ILE A 274 -2.18 -14.28 4.47
N VAL A 275 -2.42 -14.64 5.72
CA VAL A 275 -3.70 -15.09 6.23
C VAL A 275 -4.09 -14.23 7.43
N ASP A 276 -5.09 -13.38 7.24
CA ASP A 276 -5.64 -12.52 8.28
C ASP A 276 -6.92 -13.14 8.86
N TYR A 277 -6.96 -13.32 10.18
CA TYR A 277 -8.13 -13.84 10.91
C TYR A 277 -8.33 -13.12 12.23
N ASN A 278 -9.42 -12.33 12.31
CA ASN A 278 -9.76 -11.50 13.47
C ASN A 278 -8.62 -10.59 13.92
N ASN A 279 -7.91 -10.99 14.98
CA ASN A 279 -6.87 -10.23 15.67
C ASN A 279 -5.48 -10.79 15.38
N ILE A 280 -5.36 -11.78 14.48
CA ILE A 280 -4.15 -12.51 14.16
C ILE A 280 -3.86 -12.41 12.67
N SER A 281 -2.61 -12.20 12.31
CA SER A 281 -2.12 -12.24 10.93
C SER A 281 -0.90 -13.16 10.85
N HIS A 282 -0.91 -14.08 9.88
CA HIS A 282 0.21 -14.96 9.58
C HIS A 282 0.74 -14.66 8.17
N SER A 283 2.05 -14.58 8.01
CA SER A 283 2.75 -14.42 6.73
C SER A 283 3.77 -15.54 6.57
N ILE A 284 3.77 -16.20 5.43
CA ILE A 284 4.84 -17.11 4.98
C ILE A 284 5.43 -16.51 3.71
N ASP A 285 6.73 -16.26 3.72
CA ASP A 285 7.46 -15.64 2.63
C ASP A 285 8.59 -16.58 2.21
N PHE A 286 8.63 -16.95 0.93
CA PHE A 286 9.67 -17.73 0.30
C PHE A 286 10.33 -16.90 -0.80
N ILE A 287 11.66 -16.87 -0.84
CA ILE A 287 12.44 -16.14 -1.84
C ILE A 287 13.55 -17.08 -2.32
N SER A 288 13.83 -17.12 -3.62
CA SER A 288 14.93 -17.92 -4.16
C SER A 288 15.58 -17.22 -5.34
N SER A 289 16.91 -17.26 -5.37
CA SER A 289 17.72 -16.64 -6.41
C SER A 289 17.51 -17.32 -7.77
N ILE A 290 17.58 -16.54 -8.85
CA ILE A 290 17.46 -17.01 -10.23
C ILE A 290 18.86 -17.02 -10.86
N SER A 291 19.40 -18.21 -11.09
CA SER A 291 20.67 -18.39 -11.82
C SER A 291 20.43 -18.40 -13.34
N PRO A 292 21.34 -17.85 -14.17
CA PRO A 292 22.61 -17.21 -13.82
C PRO A 292 22.52 -15.69 -13.57
N SER A 293 21.33 -15.10 -13.62
CA SER A 293 21.13 -13.64 -13.51
C SER A 293 21.49 -13.06 -12.14
N SER A 294 21.57 -13.89 -11.11
CA SER A 294 21.99 -13.52 -9.75
C SER A 294 23.44 -13.95 -9.49
N ASN A 295 24.27 -13.05 -8.98
CA ASN A 295 25.62 -13.39 -8.49
C ASN A 295 25.58 -14.24 -7.21
N TRP A 296 24.46 -14.20 -6.49
CA TRP A 296 24.24 -14.91 -5.24
C TRP A 296 23.30 -16.09 -5.45
N ASN A 297 23.61 -17.23 -4.81
CA ASN A 297 22.79 -18.44 -4.86
C ASN A 297 22.23 -18.76 -3.48
N PHE A 298 20.93 -18.50 -3.28
CA PHE A 298 20.25 -18.68 -2.01
C PHE A 298 18.79 -19.10 -2.16
N SER A 299 18.25 -19.65 -1.08
CA SER A 299 16.81 -19.77 -0.85
C SER A 299 16.52 -19.34 0.59
N LYS A 300 15.48 -18.53 0.78
CA LYS A 300 15.07 -17.96 2.06
C LYS A 300 13.62 -18.31 2.32
N LEU A 301 13.34 -18.80 3.53
CA LEU A 301 11.99 -19.01 4.02
C LEU A 301 11.84 -18.27 5.35
N SER A 302 10.78 -17.49 5.47
CA SER A 302 10.42 -16.81 6.71
C SER A 302 8.95 -16.93 7.02
N PHE A 303 8.65 -17.02 8.31
CA PHE A 303 7.33 -17.05 8.88
C PHE A 303 7.20 -15.92 9.90
N LEU A 304 6.14 -15.13 9.78
CA LEU A 304 5.79 -14.07 10.70
C LEU A 304 4.37 -14.28 11.18
N SER A 305 4.17 -14.28 12.49
CA SER A 305 2.86 -14.30 13.12
C SER A 305 2.72 -13.10 14.04
N SER A 306 1.64 -12.33 13.87
CA SER A 306 1.34 -11.17 14.71
C SER A 306 -0.05 -11.28 15.30
N MET A 307 -0.24 -10.76 16.51
CA MET A 307 -1.51 -10.69 17.20
C MET A 307 -1.64 -9.37 17.94
N GLU A 308 -2.79 -8.71 17.83
CA GLU A 308 -3.11 -7.52 18.61
C GLU A 308 -4.53 -7.64 19.19
N LYS A 309 -4.66 -7.48 20.52
CA LYS A 309 -5.96 -7.49 21.20
C LYS A 309 -6.02 -6.38 22.25
N SER A 310 -7.05 -5.55 22.17
CA SER A 310 -7.31 -4.46 23.12
C SER A 310 -8.67 -4.64 23.81
N LYS A 311 -8.78 -4.13 25.04
CA LYS A 311 -10.04 -3.99 25.77
C LYS A 311 -10.12 -2.62 26.44
N THR A 312 -11.34 -2.09 26.55
CA THR A 312 -11.63 -0.84 27.28
C THR A 312 -11.58 -1.07 28.79
N ILE A 313 -10.99 -0.13 29.52
CA ILE A 313 -10.90 -0.09 30.98
C ILE A 313 -12.16 0.58 31.54
N LYS A 314 -12.81 -0.08 32.50
CA LYS A 314 -14.01 0.45 33.18
C LYS A 314 -13.70 1.77 33.90
N SER A 315 -14.68 2.66 33.98
CA SER A 315 -14.58 3.99 34.61
C SER A 315 -14.15 3.94 36.08
N GLU A 316 -14.55 2.91 36.82
CA GLU A 316 -14.26 2.71 38.25
C GLU A 316 -12.82 2.24 38.53
N ASN A 317 -12.06 1.88 37.49
CA ASN A 317 -10.70 1.37 37.67
C ASN A 317 -9.71 2.49 37.98
N ILE A 318 -8.83 2.27 38.96
CA ILE A 318 -7.83 3.24 39.42
C ILE A 318 -6.89 3.71 38.29
N LEU A 319 -6.59 2.85 37.31
CA LEU A 319 -5.78 3.19 36.15
C LEU A 319 -6.46 4.24 35.25
N ARG A 320 -7.80 4.24 35.19
CA ARG A 320 -8.57 5.22 34.43
C ARG A 320 -8.81 6.50 35.24
N SER A 321 -9.10 6.38 36.53
CA SER A 321 -9.40 7.54 37.38
C SER A 321 -8.16 8.37 37.76
N ILE A 322 -7.00 7.73 37.95
CA ILE A 322 -5.76 8.43 38.36
C ILE A 322 -4.82 8.70 37.17
N LEU A 323 -4.57 7.69 36.33
CA LEU A 323 -3.58 7.80 35.24
C LEU A 323 -4.20 8.17 33.88
N GLY A 324 -5.54 8.20 33.80
CA GLY A 324 -6.27 8.54 32.58
C GLY A 324 -6.24 7.47 31.48
N PHE A 325 -5.75 6.26 31.76
CA PHE A 325 -5.73 5.19 30.76
C PHE A 325 -7.13 4.63 30.51
N THR A 326 -7.48 4.48 29.23
CA THR A 326 -8.83 4.11 28.79
C THR A 326 -8.91 2.72 28.21
N HIS A 327 -7.79 2.21 27.70
CA HIS A 327 -7.70 0.90 27.08
C HIS A 327 -6.42 0.22 27.55
N SER A 328 -6.49 -1.10 27.71
CA SER A 328 -5.34 -1.96 27.91
C SER A 328 -5.32 -3.00 26.80
N GLY A 329 -4.17 -3.32 26.26
CA GLY A 329 -4.04 -4.33 25.22
C GLY A 329 -2.78 -5.15 25.34
N PHE A 330 -2.76 -6.20 24.54
CA PHE A 330 -1.64 -7.10 24.35
C PHE A 330 -1.30 -7.16 22.87
N ARG A 331 -0.01 -7.04 22.54
CA ARG A 331 0.53 -7.33 21.21
C ARG A 331 1.55 -8.43 21.31
N GLY A 332 1.57 -9.33 20.33
CA GLY A 332 2.55 -10.39 20.23
C GLY A 332 3.01 -10.56 18.79
N ARG A 333 4.30 -10.77 18.61
CA ARG A 333 4.97 -11.03 17.35
C ARG A 333 5.83 -12.28 17.51
N PHE A 334 5.76 -13.19 16.57
CA PHE A 334 6.65 -14.34 16.46
C PHE A 334 7.23 -14.37 15.05
N PHE A 335 8.54 -14.56 14.95
CA PHE A 335 9.25 -14.65 13.70
C PHE A 335 10.13 -15.90 13.68
N LEU A 336 10.23 -16.56 12.53
CA LEU A 336 11.10 -17.70 12.30
C LEU A 336 11.63 -17.61 10.87
N GLY A 337 12.92 -17.81 10.67
CA GLY A 337 13.55 -17.70 9.35
C GLY A 337 14.75 -18.63 9.18
N LYS A 338 14.91 -19.15 7.97
CA LYS A 338 16.13 -19.85 7.52
C LYS A 338 16.49 -19.44 6.09
N VAL A 339 17.78 -19.20 5.87
CA VAL A 339 18.43 -19.00 4.58
C VAL A 339 19.33 -20.20 4.34
N TRP A 340 19.20 -20.78 3.16
CA TRP A 340 20.09 -21.79 2.61
C TRP A 340 20.90 -21.12 1.51
N THR A 341 22.21 -21.32 1.53
CA THR A 341 23.15 -20.72 0.57
C THR A 341 24.30 -21.69 0.29
N THR A 342 25.04 -21.42 -0.78
CA THR A 342 26.28 -22.10 -1.16
C THR A 342 27.50 -21.47 -0.45
N SER A 343 28.72 -21.84 -0.84
CA SER A 343 29.98 -21.46 -0.16
C SER A 343 30.19 -19.96 0.06
N ASN A 344 29.56 -19.10 -0.75
CA ASN A 344 29.76 -17.64 -0.69
C ASN A 344 28.85 -16.93 0.31
N GLY A 345 27.99 -17.66 1.04
CA GLY A 345 27.05 -17.05 1.98
C GLY A 345 25.86 -16.37 1.30
N ALA A 346 24.96 -15.81 2.09
CA ALA A 346 23.88 -14.95 1.59
C ALA A 346 24.30 -13.49 1.81
N PRO A 347 24.01 -12.58 0.87
CA PRO A 347 24.37 -11.18 1.04
C PRO A 347 23.55 -10.55 2.16
N LYS A 348 24.08 -9.48 2.77
CA LYS A 348 23.41 -8.68 3.81
C LYS A 348 21.93 -8.43 3.59
N GLN A 349 21.55 -8.00 2.38
CA GLN A 349 20.17 -7.66 2.03
C GLN A 349 19.20 -8.86 2.00
N ILE A 350 19.72 -10.10 2.06
CA ILE A 350 18.95 -11.34 2.10
C ILE A 350 19.01 -11.99 3.48
N SER A 351 20.13 -11.87 4.19
CA SER A 351 20.29 -12.33 5.57
C SER A 351 19.23 -11.75 6.51
N PHE A 352 18.97 -12.43 7.61
CA PHE A 352 18.09 -11.88 8.66
C PHE A 352 18.89 -10.98 9.58
N ASN A 353 18.22 -9.97 10.13
CA ASN A 353 18.78 -9.11 11.17
C ASN A 353 18.02 -9.29 12.51
N PRO A 354 18.66 -9.83 13.57
CA PRO A 354 18.05 -10.01 14.89
C PRO A 354 17.53 -8.71 15.52
N ALA A 355 18.17 -7.57 15.25
CA ALA A 355 17.72 -6.28 15.76
C ALA A 355 16.40 -5.81 15.12
N GLY A 356 15.99 -6.40 13.99
CA GLY A 356 15.03 -5.76 13.08
C GLY A 356 15.80 -5.01 12.00
N ASN A 357 15.32 -3.86 11.53
CA ASN A 357 16.10 -3.03 10.59
C ASN A 357 16.58 -3.78 9.32
N SER A 358 15.67 -4.51 8.65
CA SER A 358 16.04 -5.22 7.42
C SER A 358 16.43 -4.21 6.33
N SER A 359 17.46 -4.53 5.55
CA SER A 359 17.95 -3.63 4.50
C SER A 359 16.85 -3.17 3.54
N PRO A 360 15.97 -4.05 3.01
CA PRO A 360 14.90 -3.60 2.13
C PRO A 360 13.90 -2.65 2.81
N ASP A 361 13.50 -2.94 4.06
CA ASP A 361 12.51 -2.12 4.76
C ASP A 361 13.06 -0.72 5.12
N MET A 362 14.35 -0.65 5.48
CA MET A 362 15.04 0.62 5.72
C MET A 362 15.15 1.42 4.41
N TYR A 363 15.58 0.78 3.33
CA TYR A 363 15.83 1.46 2.05
C TYR A 363 14.56 2.10 1.42
N GLU A 364 13.37 1.56 1.71
CA GLU A 364 12.12 2.19 1.29
C GLU A 364 11.89 3.58 1.92
N LYS A 365 12.50 3.85 3.07
CA LYS A 365 12.42 5.14 3.76
C LYS A 365 13.59 6.01 3.30
N SER A 366 13.30 7.12 2.64
CA SER A 366 14.35 7.99 2.08
C SER A 366 15.35 8.51 3.12
N TYR A 367 14.92 8.62 4.37
CA TYR A 367 15.74 9.07 5.49
C TYR A 367 16.52 7.96 6.20
N LEU A 368 16.42 6.69 5.74
CA LEU A 368 17.17 5.54 6.28
C LEU A 368 17.97 4.81 5.21
N ARG A 369 18.12 5.36 3.99
CA ARG A 369 18.78 4.67 2.87
C ARG A 369 20.28 4.50 3.04
N GLY A 370 20.89 5.39 3.80
CA GLY A 370 22.29 5.37 4.18
C GLY A 370 22.44 6.06 5.53
N ILE A 371 23.63 5.93 6.12
CA ILE A 371 23.94 6.39 7.48
C ILE A 371 23.79 7.91 7.67
N ASP A 372 23.85 8.66 6.58
CA ASP A 372 23.82 10.11 6.46
C ASP A 372 22.46 10.64 5.95
N SER A 373 21.53 9.75 5.61
CA SER A 373 20.29 10.09 4.90
C SER A 373 19.30 10.90 5.75
N PHE A 374 19.44 10.88 7.08
CA PHE A 374 18.66 11.71 8.00
C PHE A 374 19.31 13.09 8.22
N PHE A 375 19.50 13.88 7.15
CA PHE A 375 19.95 15.29 7.24
C PHE A 375 21.14 15.53 8.19
N GLU A 376 22.21 14.72 8.07
CA GLU A 376 23.42 14.81 8.91
C GLU A 376 23.23 14.47 10.40
N TRP A 377 22.05 13.98 10.81
CA TRP A 377 21.90 13.40 12.13
C TRP A 377 22.60 12.06 12.19
N ASN A 378 23.72 12.03 12.88
CA ASN A 378 24.45 10.81 13.16
C ASN A 378 23.63 9.91 14.10
N GLU A 379 23.12 8.78 13.58
CA GLU A 379 22.40 7.72 14.33
C GLU A 379 23.22 7.12 15.50
N TYR A 380 24.46 7.58 15.67
CA TYR A 380 25.44 7.06 16.62
C TYR A 380 25.10 7.33 18.10
N GLU A 381 24.35 8.38 18.43
CA GLU A 381 24.00 8.71 19.83
C GLU A 381 22.61 8.18 20.25
N VAL A 382 21.69 7.94 19.30
CA VAL A 382 20.33 7.43 19.55
C VAL A 382 19.96 6.41 18.48
N GLY A 383 19.81 5.13 18.86
CA GLY A 383 19.55 4.04 17.91
C GLY A 383 18.16 4.12 17.27
N TYR A 384 18.08 4.05 15.93
CA TYR A 384 16.81 3.95 15.22
C TYR A 384 16.37 2.47 15.07
N HIS A 385 15.11 2.17 15.37
CA HIS A 385 14.58 0.81 15.28
C HIS A 385 13.31 0.72 14.42
N LEU A 386 13.38 -0.04 13.34
CA LEU A 386 12.30 -0.43 12.45
C LEU A 386 11.93 -1.90 12.71
N PRO A 387 10.66 -2.21 12.98
CA PRO A 387 10.24 -3.59 13.13
C PRO A 387 10.35 -4.35 11.80
N SER A 388 11.29 -5.29 11.73
CA SER A 388 11.40 -6.28 10.65
C SER A 388 11.73 -7.63 11.28
N ASP A 389 12.30 -8.59 10.53
CA ASP A 389 12.93 -9.84 10.97
C ASP A 389 12.92 -10.11 12.49
N GLY A 390 14.00 -9.82 13.22
CA GLY A 390 14.12 -10.19 14.62
C GLY A 390 13.38 -9.31 15.61
N ASN A 391 13.39 -8.00 15.40
CA ASN A 391 12.68 -7.02 16.24
C ASN A 391 13.09 -7.10 17.73
N ILE A 392 14.34 -7.43 18.01
CA ILE A 392 14.91 -7.45 19.35
C ILE A 392 15.47 -6.06 19.62
N ARG A 393 14.71 -5.23 20.33
CA ARG A 393 15.01 -3.80 20.46
C ARG A 393 16.33 -3.49 21.15
N SER A 394 16.78 -4.33 22.08
CA SER A 394 18.05 -4.10 22.78
C SER A 394 19.28 -4.15 21.89
N LEU A 395 19.20 -4.78 20.72
CA LEU A 395 20.27 -4.79 19.75
C LEU A 395 20.28 -3.45 19.01
N SER A 396 21.44 -2.80 18.98
CA SER A 396 21.60 -1.52 18.30
C SER A 396 21.45 -1.68 16.79
N SER A 397 21.06 -0.61 16.08
CA SER A 397 21.22 -0.53 14.62
C SER A 397 22.69 -0.67 14.19
N GLN A 398 23.62 -0.45 15.12
CA GLN A 398 25.07 -0.65 14.94
C GLN A 398 25.47 -2.14 14.99
N ASP A 399 24.71 -2.98 15.69
CA ASP A 399 24.96 -4.41 15.81
C ASP A 399 24.37 -5.14 14.61
N ALA A 400 24.77 -4.77 13.39
CA ALA A 400 24.32 -5.41 12.15
C ALA A 400 24.79 -6.88 12.12
N ILE A 401 24.11 -7.71 12.90
CA ILE A 401 24.34 -9.14 13.04
C ILE A 401 23.52 -9.77 11.93
N GLU A 402 24.22 -10.25 10.92
CA GLU A 402 23.59 -10.95 9.81
C GLU A 402 23.56 -12.43 10.12
N THR A 403 22.37 -13.02 10.02
CA THR A 403 22.18 -14.42 10.34
C THR A 403 21.40 -15.16 9.27
N ASN A 404 21.84 -16.40 9.01
CA ASN A 404 21.14 -17.31 8.11
C ASN A 404 19.99 -18.04 8.79
N ALA A 405 19.87 -18.01 10.13
CA ALA A 405 18.80 -18.72 10.82
C ALA A 405 18.43 -17.99 12.10
N MET A 406 17.15 -17.75 12.32
CA MET A 406 16.71 -17.16 13.57
C MET A 406 15.26 -17.45 13.93
N SER A 407 14.95 -17.30 15.21
CA SER A 407 13.60 -17.30 15.76
C SER A 407 13.52 -16.19 16.79
N SER A 408 12.44 -15.42 16.80
CA SER A 408 12.23 -14.38 17.81
C SER A 408 10.76 -14.25 18.22
N ILE A 409 10.57 -13.75 19.43
CA ILE A 409 9.28 -13.39 19.99
C ILE A 409 9.37 -12.00 20.60
N SER A 410 8.44 -11.12 20.24
CA SER A 410 8.26 -9.81 20.85
C SER A 410 6.86 -9.74 21.44
N THR A 411 6.74 -9.24 22.66
CA THR A 411 5.44 -9.06 23.32
C THR A 411 5.35 -7.69 23.96
N GLU A 412 4.14 -7.12 23.97
CA GLU A 412 3.85 -5.85 24.63
C GLU A 412 2.54 -5.93 25.40
N ILE A 413 2.56 -5.43 26.63
CA ILE A 413 1.36 -5.04 27.36
C ILE A 413 1.32 -3.52 27.36
N TYR A 414 0.28 -2.95 26.76
CA TYR A 414 0.17 -1.50 26.57
C TYR A 414 -1.07 -0.92 27.23
N PHE A 415 -0.94 0.33 27.67
CA PHE A 415 -1.98 1.16 28.25
C PHE A 415 -2.11 2.43 27.43
N LEU A 416 -3.29 2.63 26.85
CA LEU A 416 -3.57 3.72 25.93
C LEU A 416 -4.50 4.74 26.61
N ASN A 417 -4.08 6.00 26.58
CA ASN A 417 -4.90 7.12 26.98
C ASN A 417 -5.59 7.70 25.73
N LYS A 418 -6.79 7.20 25.43
CA LYS A 418 -7.66 7.66 24.34
C LYS A 418 -9.03 7.99 24.95
N LYS A 419 -9.29 9.27 25.25
CA LYS A 419 -10.52 9.67 25.95
C LYS A 419 -11.75 9.42 25.07
N VAL A 420 -12.66 8.59 25.56
CA VAL A 420 -14.03 8.44 25.03
C VAL A 420 -14.90 9.32 25.92
N ASP A 421 -15.64 10.25 25.32
CA ASP A 421 -16.65 11.06 25.99
C ASP A 421 -17.71 10.15 26.65
N LEU A 422 -18.36 10.65 27.70
CA LEU A 422 -19.46 9.99 28.44
C LEU A 422 -20.58 9.47 27.53
N ASN A 423 -20.77 10.03 26.33
CA ASN A 423 -21.74 9.63 25.31
C ASN A 423 -21.22 8.53 24.35
N GLY A 424 -20.00 8.02 24.54
CA GLY A 424 -19.43 6.97 23.69
C GLY A 424 -18.77 7.48 22.40
N PHE A 425 -18.70 8.80 22.20
CA PHE A 425 -17.96 9.42 21.10
C PHE A 425 -16.49 9.61 21.47
N PHE A 426 -15.56 9.51 20.52
CA PHE A 426 -14.16 9.82 20.78
C PHE A 426 -14.01 11.33 21.02
N GLU A 427 -13.41 11.74 22.14
CA GLU A 427 -12.98 13.15 22.25
C GLU A 427 -11.83 13.37 21.27
N ASP A 428 -11.95 14.39 20.41
CA ASP A 428 -10.92 14.79 19.45
C ASP A 428 -9.67 15.32 20.18
N ARG A 429 -8.82 14.41 20.67
CA ARG A 429 -7.46 14.75 21.09
C ARG A 429 -6.55 14.72 19.88
N ILE A 430 -5.80 15.82 19.72
CA ILE A 430 -4.80 15.97 18.66
C ILE A 430 -3.67 14.91 18.81
N ILE A 431 -3.38 14.48 20.06
CA ILE A 431 -2.31 13.53 20.38
C ILE A 431 -2.83 12.45 21.35
N ASN A 432 -2.63 11.17 20.99
CA ASN A 432 -2.79 10.00 21.84
C ASN A 432 -1.44 9.58 22.41
N SER A 433 -1.43 9.17 23.69
CA SER A 433 -0.25 8.65 24.38
C SER A 433 -0.45 7.22 24.84
N GLU A 434 0.57 6.40 24.68
CA GLU A 434 0.60 5.00 25.08
C GLU A 434 1.87 4.70 25.89
N ILE A 435 1.73 3.98 27.00
CA ILE A 435 2.85 3.36 27.71
C ILE A 435 2.75 1.86 27.47
N ALA A 436 3.86 1.20 27.16
CA ALA A 436 3.87 -0.26 27.11
C ALA A 436 5.13 -0.83 27.73
N LEU A 437 4.94 -1.93 28.44
CA LEU A 437 6.00 -2.81 28.90
C LEU A 437 6.24 -3.84 27.81
N PHE A 438 7.50 -4.08 27.49
CA PHE A 438 7.86 -4.98 26.43
C PHE A 438 8.87 -6.03 26.84
N SER A 439 8.81 -7.17 26.16
CA SER A 439 9.73 -8.27 26.27
C SER A 439 10.02 -8.79 24.87
N ASP A 440 11.29 -8.80 24.49
CA ASP A 440 11.79 -9.37 23.24
C ASP A 440 12.77 -10.49 23.57
N ALA A 441 12.72 -11.59 22.82
CA ALA A 441 13.70 -12.66 22.93
C ALA A 441 13.94 -13.28 21.57
N GLY A 442 15.16 -13.72 21.30
CA GLY A 442 15.47 -14.41 20.07
C GLY A 442 16.68 -15.31 20.17
N LEU A 443 16.69 -16.29 19.29
CA LEU A 443 17.78 -17.22 19.03
C LEU A 443 18.21 -17.03 17.59
N PHE A 444 19.49 -16.82 17.33
CA PHE A 444 20.02 -16.65 15.98
C PHE A 444 21.36 -17.34 15.81
N GLN A 445 21.65 -17.74 14.58
CA GLN A 445 22.89 -18.39 14.22
C GLN A 445 23.97 -17.31 14.02
N GLN A 446 25.09 -17.43 14.73
CA GLN A 446 26.27 -16.60 14.53
C GLN A 446 27.45 -17.54 14.29
N MET A 447 28.00 -17.51 13.06
CA MET A 447 28.96 -18.53 12.60
C MET A 447 28.36 -19.95 12.72
N GLU A 448 29.01 -20.85 13.46
CA GLU A 448 28.52 -22.22 13.70
C GLU A 448 27.66 -22.35 14.97
N ASP A 449 27.65 -21.33 15.84
CA ASP A 449 26.97 -21.38 17.14
C ASP A 449 25.58 -20.71 17.11
N MET A 450 24.71 -21.17 18.00
CA MET A 450 23.42 -20.52 18.27
C MET A 450 23.56 -19.57 19.46
N LYS A 451 23.35 -18.28 19.21
CA LYS A 451 23.33 -17.24 20.23
C LYS A 451 21.89 -16.93 20.65
N GLY A 452 21.69 -16.65 21.94
CA GLY A 452 20.40 -16.29 22.49
C GLY A 452 20.45 -14.98 23.26
N ILE A 453 19.52 -14.08 22.95
CA ILE A 453 19.38 -12.81 23.64
C ILE A 453 17.93 -12.58 24.05
N ALA A 454 17.73 -11.92 25.19
CA ALA A 454 16.44 -11.42 25.60
C ALA A 454 16.57 -10.01 26.16
N SER A 455 15.52 -9.22 26.03
CA SER A 455 15.46 -7.87 26.59
C SER A 455 14.09 -7.48 27.08
N PHE A 456 14.08 -6.68 28.14
CA PHE A 456 12.89 -6.15 28.75
C PHE A 456 13.01 -4.64 28.87
N GLY A 457 11.91 -3.95 28.62
CA GLY A 457 11.92 -2.50 28.56
C GLY A 457 10.56 -1.87 28.76
N ILE A 458 10.59 -0.53 28.85
CA ILE A 458 9.40 0.31 28.82
C ILE A 458 9.48 1.18 27.57
N GLY A 459 8.34 1.44 26.95
CA GLY A 459 8.25 2.37 25.84
C GLY A 459 7.15 3.40 26.04
N PHE A 460 7.33 4.52 25.37
CA PHE A 460 6.40 5.62 25.28
C PHE A 460 6.07 5.86 23.82
N ARG A 461 4.79 5.92 23.48
CA ARG A 461 4.35 6.16 22.11
C ARG A 461 3.40 7.33 22.05
N PHE A 462 3.64 8.20 21.08
CA PHE A 462 2.85 9.39 20.81
C PHE A 462 2.34 9.28 19.39
N SER A 463 1.03 9.40 19.22
CA SER A 463 0.43 9.34 17.90
C SER A 463 -0.60 10.43 17.73
N GLY A 464 -0.62 11.08 16.58
CA GLY A 464 -1.54 12.16 16.28
C GLY A 464 -1.91 12.16 14.81
N ILE A 465 -2.82 13.05 14.44
CA ILE A 465 -3.18 13.26 13.04
C ILE A 465 -2.77 14.69 12.68
N VAL A 466 -1.86 14.82 11.71
CA VAL A 466 -1.43 16.11 11.16
C VAL A 466 -1.74 16.07 9.68
N TYR A 467 -2.59 16.98 9.19
CA TYR A 467 -3.12 16.96 7.82
C TYR A 467 -3.61 15.56 7.42
N ASN A 468 -4.54 14.95 8.16
CA ASN A 468 -5.08 13.61 7.88
C ASN A 468 -4.03 12.47 7.70
N LYS A 469 -2.77 12.69 8.07
CA LYS A 469 -1.72 11.67 8.13
C LYS A 469 -1.46 11.29 9.59
N PRO A 470 -1.40 9.99 9.90
CA PRO A 470 -0.96 9.57 11.21
C PRO A 470 0.52 9.90 11.38
N LEU A 471 0.83 10.71 12.39
CA LEU A 471 2.18 10.86 12.92
C LEU A 471 2.35 9.87 14.07
N TYR A 472 3.51 9.24 14.15
CA TYR A 472 3.83 8.29 15.20
C TYR A 472 5.27 8.50 15.65
N LEU A 473 5.49 8.58 16.96
CA LEU A 473 6.79 8.60 17.60
C LEU A 473 6.80 7.54 18.69
N ARG A 474 7.81 6.68 18.68
CA ARG A 474 8.07 5.67 19.69
C ARG A 474 9.43 5.93 20.30
N ILE A 475 9.48 5.85 21.61
CA ILE A 475 10.69 5.94 22.42
C ILE A 475 10.72 4.69 23.30
N ASP A 476 11.67 3.80 23.08
CA ASP A 476 11.84 2.58 23.88
C ASP A 476 13.11 2.68 24.74
N LEU A 477 13.01 2.15 25.96
CA LEU A 477 14.07 2.09 26.96
C LEU A 477 14.19 0.63 27.41
N PRO A 478 15.00 -0.21 26.74
CA PRO A 478 15.44 -1.47 27.31
C PRO A 478 16.22 -1.18 28.60
N PHE A 479 16.01 -1.99 29.63
CA PHE A 479 16.70 -1.84 30.92
C PHE A 479 17.26 -3.15 31.48
N ILE A 480 16.80 -4.31 30.97
CA ILE A 480 17.42 -5.62 31.23
C ILE A 480 17.74 -6.23 29.88
N ILE A 481 18.98 -6.68 29.73
CA ILE A 481 19.45 -7.47 28.60
C ILE A 481 20.05 -8.76 29.17
N ILE A 482 19.69 -9.90 28.59
CA ILE A 482 20.21 -11.21 28.92
C ILE A 482 20.88 -11.73 27.66
N ASP A 483 22.21 -11.88 27.68
CA ASP A 483 22.99 -12.46 26.60
C ASP A 483 23.62 -13.78 27.09
N GLY A 484 23.05 -14.90 26.67
CA GLY A 484 23.42 -16.22 27.18
C GLY A 484 23.24 -16.34 28.70
N LYS A 485 24.36 -16.31 29.45
CA LYS A 485 24.38 -16.38 30.92
C LYS A 485 24.61 -15.04 31.60
N GLU A 486 24.91 -14.00 30.83
CA GLU A 486 25.20 -12.67 31.35
C GLU A 486 23.95 -11.80 31.35
N THR A 487 23.77 -11.04 32.43
CA THR A 487 22.68 -10.07 32.54
C THR A 487 23.30 -8.68 32.69
N SER A 488 22.97 -7.77 31.77
CA SER A 488 23.38 -6.37 31.82
C SER A 488 22.19 -5.43 32.00
N TYR A 489 22.46 -4.28 32.61
CA TYR A 489 21.50 -3.22 32.87
C TYR A 489 21.94 -1.97 32.10
N GLU A 490 21.71 -1.96 30.80
CA GLU A 490 22.04 -0.85 29.94
C GLU A 490 20.81 0.02 29.67
N LYS A 491 21.01 1.33 29.51
CA LYS A 491 19.96 2.28 29.13
C LYS A 491 20.32 2.90 27.79
N SER A 492 20.13 2.16 26.71
CA SER A 492 20.16 2.72 25.36
C SER A 492 18.79 3.33 25.03
N LEU A 493 18.79 4.54 24.47
CA LEU A 493 17.57 5.20 24.00
C LEU A 493 17.31 4.74 22.56
N ILE A 494 16.10 4.26 22.29
CA ILE A 494 15.70 3.82 20.95
C ILE A 494 14.55 4.67 20.44
N LEU A 495 14.66 5.13 19.19
CA LEU A 495 13.62 5.92 18.52
C LEU A 495 13.04 5.19 17.31
N SER A 496 11.77 5.49 17.01
CA SER A 496 11.14 5.05 15.77
C SER A 496 9.92 5.87 15.41
N PHE A 497 9.69 6.02 14.10
CA PHE A 497 8.44 6.56 13.58
C PHE A 497 7.41 5.47 13.23
N HIS A 498 7.69 4.23 13.64
CA HIS A 498 6.86 3.05 13.35
C HIS A 498 6.42 2.36 14.64
N ARG A 499 5.28 1.65 14.56
CA ARG A 499 4.84 0.74 15.64
C ARG A 499 5.88 -0.35 15.86
N SER A 500 5.89 -0.98 17.03
CA SER A 500 6.87 -2.01 17.40
C SER A 500 6.45 -3.43 17.05
N ILE A 501 5.15 -3.68 16.92
CA ILE A 501 4.54 -4.97 16.59
C ILE A 501 3.33 -4.73 15.67
#